data_AF-A0A6A5ECE9-F1
#
_entry.id   AF-A0A6A5ECE9-F1
#
_cell.length_a   1.000
_cell.length_b   1.000
_cell.length_c   1.000
_cell.angle_alpha   90.00
_cell.angle_beta   90.00
_cell.angle_gamma   90.00
#
_symmetry.space_group_name_H-M   'P 1'
#
loop_
_entity.id
_entity.type
_entity.pdbx_description
1 polymer ?
#
loop_
_entity_poly.entity_id
_entity_poly.type
_entity_poly.pdbx_seq_one_letter_code
_entity_poly.pdbx_strand_id
1 'polypeptide(L)'
;MREGNNPSWFNPVEAVQAMLYCCQLAKKLYNPVDASDIGIIAPYRKQCEKIRVLLGKVGLSDIKVGSVEEFQGQEFLVIIMSTVRSNESVQSDDLQKALGFLANPKRFNVAITRPKALLLIVGNPHILIRDPCFRALLQYCFINGAYLGCDPPPSLRDSQIVAEEQRTA
;
A
#
# COMPACT_ATOMS: atom_id res chain seq x y z
N MET A 1 9.89 11.00 -4.87
CA MET A 1 10.39 12.29 -5.40
C MET A 1 10.01 13.43 -4.43
N ARG A 2 10.78 14.52 -4.39
CA ARG A 2 10.39 15.79 -3.73
C ARG A 2 10.15 16.82 -4.85
N GLU A 3 9.14 17.69 -4.74
CA GLU A 3 9.08 18.88 -5.63
C GLU A 3 9.33 20.13 -4.79
N GLY A 4 10.28 20.95 -5.24
CA GLY A 4 10.58 22.26 -4.65
C GLY A 4 11.04 22.21 -3.19
N ASN A 5 10.71 23.29 -2.46
CA ASN A 5 11.10 23.50 -1.05
C ASN A 5 10.17 22.79 -0.03
N ASN A 6 9.32 21.86 -0.50
CA ASN A 6 8.27 21.24 0.31
C ASN A 6 8.79 19.92 0.91
N PRO A 7 8.77 19.73 2.24
CA PRO A 7 9.43 18.58 2.90
C PRO A 7 8.73 17.23 2.69
N SER A 8 7.57 17.19 2.04
CA SER A 8 6.73 16.00 1.91
C SER A 8 7.03 15.18 0.65
N TRP A 9 7.14 13.85 0.83
CA TRP A 9 7.43 12.89 -0.24
C TRP A 9 6.17 12.47 -0.99
N PHE A 10 6.33 12.14 -2.27
CA PHE A 10 5.29 11.47 -3.06
C PHE A 10 5.94 10.52 -4.08
N ASN A 11 5.18 9.52 -4.50
CA ASN A 11 5.55 8.58 -5.54
C ASN A 11 4.50 8.62 -6.66
N PRO A 12 4.83 9.20 -7.84
CA PRO A 12 3.87 9.33 -8.93
C PRO A 12 3.44 7.97 -9.50
N VAL A 13 4.33 6.98 -9.52
CA VAL A 13 4.02 5.64 -10.05
C VAL A 13 2.98 4.97 -9.15
N GLU A 14 3.17 4.99 -7.84
CA GLU A 14 2.19 4.45 -6.91
C GLU A 14 0.86 5.22 -6.95
N ALA A 15 0.89 6.55 -7.10
CA ALA A 15 -0.31 7.36 -7.17
C ALA A 15 -1.15 7.03 -8.42
N VAL A 16 -0.49 6.87 -9.58
CA VAL A 16 -1.14 6.44 -10.82
C VAL A 16 -1.69 5.02 -10.67
N GLN A 17 -0.92 4.09 -10.10
CA GLN A 17 -1.38 2.72 -9.90
C GLN A 17 -2.59 2.63 -8.97
N ALA A 18 -2.61 3.39 -7.88
CA ALA A 18 -3.77 3.47 -6.99
C ALA A 18 -5.02 3.98 -7.72
N MET A 19 -4.88 5.05 -8.52
CA MET A 19 -5.98 5.55 -9.36
C MET A 19 -6.44 4.50 -10.38
N LEU A 20 -5.53 3.75 -11.02
CA LEU A 20 -5.91 2.68 -11.95
C LEU A 20 -6.73 1.58 -11.28
N TYR A 21 -6.36 1.16 -10.06
CA TYR A 21 -7.15 0.20 -9.29
C TYR A 21 -8.53 0.77 -8.93
N CYS A 22 -8.62 2.04 -8.53
CA CYS A 22 -9.92 2.69 -8.32
C CYS A 22 -10.79 2.67 -9.57
N CYS A 23 -10.23 3.00 -10.74
CA CYS A 23 -10.96 2.90 -12.01
C CYS A 23 -11.45 1.47 -12.28
N GLN A 24 -10.59 0.47 -12.07
CA GLN A 24 -10.96 -0.94 -12.27
C GLN A 24 -12.04 -1.43 -11.31
N LEU A 25 -12.12 -0.88 -10.10
CA LEU A 25 -13.13 -1.28 -9.11
C LEU A 25 -14.46 -0.54 -9.33
N ALA A 26 -14.39 0.78 -9.51
CA ALA A 26 -15.57 1.64 -9.58
C ALA A 26 -16.21 1.74 -10.97
N LYS A 27 -15.47 1.43 -12.05
CA LYS A 27 -15.97 1.55 -13.44
C LYS A 27 -16.10 0.21 -14.16
N LYS A 28 -16.16 -0.89 -13.42
CA LYS A 28 -16.45 -2.21 -13.99
C LYS A 28 -17.85 -2.24 -14.60
N LEU A 29 -18.01 -3.00 -15.69
CA LEU A 29 -19.29 -3.20 -16.37
C LEU A 29 -20.30 -3.97 -15.50
N TYR A 30 -19.83 -4.87 -14.63
CA TYR A 30 -20.65 -5.68 -13.75
C TYR A 30 -20.18 -5.53 -12.30
N ASN A 31 -21.12 -5.28 -11.40
CA ASN A 31 -20.91 -5.07 -9.96
C ASN A 31 -19.79 -4.06 -9.64
N PRO A 32 -19.91 -2.80 -10.10
CA PRO A 32 -18.99 -1.76 -9.70
C PRO A 32 -19.06 -1.53 -8.19
N VAL A 33 -17.92 -1.26 -7.57
CA VAL A 33 -17.85 -0.85 -6.16
C VAL A 33 -18.17 0.64 -6.09
N ASP A 34 -19.08 1.03 -5.19
CA ASP A 34 -19.39 2.44 -4.96
C ASP A 34 -18.13 3.21 -4.54
N ALA A 35 -17.95 4.43 -5.04
CA ALA A 35 -16.79 5.25 -4.70
C ALA A 35 -16.70 5.50 -3.18
N SER A 36 -17.83 5.61 -2.48
CA SER A 36 -17.90 5.77 -1.03
C SER A 36 -17.47 4.52 -0.25
N ASP A 37 -17.49 3.35 -0.88
CA ASP A 37 -17.03 2.07 -0.32
C ASP A 37 -15.53 1.80 -0.57
N ILE A 38 -14.83 2.72 -1.24
CA ILE A 38 -13.40 2.66 -1.50
C ILE A 38 -12.68 3.71 -0.68
N GLY A 39 -11.63 3.30 0.03
CA GLY A 39 -10.72 4.19 0.74
C GLY A 39 -9.28 4.06 0.27
N ILE A 40 -8.54 5.18 0.25
CA ILE A 40 -7.09 5.18 -0.01
C ILE A 40 -6.34 5.74 1.19
N ILE A 41 -5.41 4.93 1.71
CA ILE A 41 -4.53 5.30 2.82
C ILE A 41 -3.13 5.59 2.28
N ALA A 42 -2.58 6.76 2.61
CA ALA A 42 -1.19 7.09 2.32
C ALA A 42 -0.53 7.88 3.46
N PRO A 43 0.75 7.62 3.78
CA PRO A 43 1.43 8.21 4.93
C PRO A 43 1.81 9.70 4.76
N TYR A 44 1.83 10.20 3.52
CA TYR A 44 2.30 11.56 3.20
C TYR A 44 1.17 12.41 2.62
N ARG A 45 0.93 13.59 3.22
CA ARG A 45 -0.06 14.57 2.74
C ARG A 45 0.06 14.85 1.25
N LYS A 46 1.28 15.01 0.75
CA LYS A 46 1.53 15.28 -0.67
C LYS A 46 1.13 14.12 -1.57
N GLN A 47 1.31 12.87 -1.13
CA GLN A 47 0.79 11.71 -1.84
C GLN A 47 -0.74 11.75 -1.90
N CYS A 48 -1.40 12.00 -0.78
CA CYS A 48 -2.86 12.12 -0.72
C CYS A 48 -3.39 13.20 -1.69
N GLU A 49 -2.74 14.36 -1.73
CA GLU A 49 -3.08 15.44 -2.67
C GLU A 49 -2.95 15.03 -4.12
N LYS A 50 -1.82 14.41 -4.50
CA LYS A 50 -1.60 13.96 -5.88
C LYS A 50 -2.62 12.90 -6.28
N ILE A 51 -2.94 11.96 -5.39
CA ILE A 51 -3.97 10.94 -5.63
C ILE A 51 -5.35 11.59 -5.80
N ARG A 52 -5.76 12.52 -4.93
CA ARG A 52 -7.03 13.25 -5.07
C ARG A 52 -7.15 13.98 -6.41
N VAL A 53 -6.07 14.64 -6.85
CA VAL A 53 -6.04 15.29 -8.17
C VAL A 53 -6.23 14.29 -9.31
N LEU A 54 -5.56 13.13 -9.25
CA LEU A 54 -5.70 12.08 -10.26
C LEU A 54 -7.12 11.50 -10.29
N LEU A 55 -7.70 11.21 -9.12
CA LEU A 55 -9.06 10.71 -8.99
C LEU A 55 -10.09 11.71 -9.52
N GLY A 56 -9.91 13.01 -9.24
CA GLY A 56 -10.79 14.05 -9.77
C GLY A 56 -10.80 14.11 -11.29
N LYS A 57 -9.64 13.92 -11.94
CA LYS A 57 -9.54 13.87 -13.41
C LYS A 57 -10.28 12.68 -14.04
N VAL A 58 -10.52 11.61 -13.27
CA VAL A 58 -11.26 10.44 -13.73
C VAL A 58 -12.68 10.38 -13.15
N GLY A 59 -13.17 11.43 -12.50
CA GLY A 59 -14.53 11.46 -11.95
C GLY A 59 -14.74 10.53 -10.75
N LEU A 60 -13.71 10.31 -9.93
CA LEU A 60 -13.76 9.49 -8.72
C LEU A 60 -13.41 10.32 -7.46
N SER A 61 -13.80 11.60 -7.45
CA SER A 61 -13.51 12.54 -6.36
C SER A 61 -14.10 12.12 -5.00
N ASP A 62 -15.15 11.31 -5.01
CA ASP A 62 -15.87 10.86 -3.80
C ASP A 62 -15.12 9.78 -3.02
N ILE A 63 -14.10 9.16 -3.62
CA ILE A 63 -13.23 8.21 -2.93
C ILE A 63 -12.46 8.93 -1.84
N LYS A 64 -12.58 8.44 -0.60
CA LYS A 64 -11.85 9.01 0.53
C LYS A 64 -10.36 8.73 0.38
N VAL A 65 -9.53 9.77 0.50
CA VAL A 65 -8.06 9.68 0.51
C VAL A 65 -7.53 10.39 1.74
N GLY A 66 -6.67 9.75 2.53
CA GLY A 66 -6.17 10.33 3.78
C GLY A 66 -5.05 9.52 4.44
N SER A 67 -4.55 10.04 5.57
CA SER A 67 -3.61 9.32 6.42
C SER A 67 -4.31 8.23 7.23
N VAL A 68 -3.54 7.35 7.89
CA VAL A 68 -4.10 6.28 8.73
C VAL A 68 -5.00 6.84 9.83
N GLU A 69 -4.62 7.97 10.42
CA GLU A 69 -5.37 8.64 11.48
C GLU A 69 -6.77 9.08 11.00
N GLU A 70 -6.89 9.58 9.77
CA GLU A 70 -8.16 9.99 9.18
C GLU A 70 -9.12 8.82 8.92
N PHE A 71 -8.62 7.59 8.95
CA PHE A 71 -9.36 6.34 8.76
C PHE A 71 -9.65 5.60 10.08
N GLN A 72 -9.19 6.11 11.21
CA GLN A 72 -9.42 5.47 12.50
C GLN A 72 -10.94 5.41 12.80
N GLY A 73 -11.43 4.22 13.16
CA GLY A 73 -12.85 3.99 13.46
C GLY A 73 -13.78 3.93 12.25
N GLN A 74 -13.24 4.04 11.03
CA GLN A 74 -13.99 3.90 9.78
C GLN A 74 -13.56 2.64 9.05
N GLU A 75 -14.47 2.03 8.31
CA GLU A 75 -14.21 0.82 7.53
C GLU A 75 -14.81 0.98 6.14
N PHE A 76 -14.13 0.41 5.14
CA PHE A 76 -14.50 0.50 3.73
C PHE A 76 -14.54 -0.91 3.15
N LEU A 77 -15.34 -1.14 2.11
CA LEU A 77 -15.35 -2.44 1.44
C LEU A 77 -13.96 -2.77 0.88
N VAL A 78 -13.32 -1.77 0.26
CA VAL A 78 -11.98 -1.87 -0.31
C VAL A 78 -11.08 -0.78 0.26
N ILE A 79 -9.86 -1.15 0.65
CA ILE A 79 -8.79 -0.22 1.01
C ILE A 79 -7.62 -0.40 0.05
N ILE A 80 -7.14 0.71 -0.50
CA ILE A 80 -5.88 0.78 -1.25
C ILE A 80 -4.86 1.53 -0.40
N MET A 81 -3.72 0.93 -0.14
CA MET A 81 -2.64 1.53 0.63
C MET A 81 -1.45 1.87 -0.29
N SER A 82 -1.04 3.14 -0.34
CA SER A 82 0.21 3.56 -1.01
C SER A 82 1.29 3.82 0.04
N THR A 83 2.45 3.17 -0.12
CA THR A 83 3.54 3.23 0.86
C THR A 83 4.55 4.35 0.59
N VAL A 84 4.61 4.86 -0.64
CA VAL A 84 5.41 6.00 -1.15
C VAL A 84 6.93 5.80 -1.13
N ARG A 85 7.46 5.01 -0.20
CA ARG A 85 8.90 4.84 0.01
C ARG A 85 9.44 3.81 -0.97
N SER A 86 10.30 4.26 -1.87
CA SER A 86 10.92 3.40 -2.91
C SER A 86 12.43 3.60 -3.03
N ASN A 87 13.07 4.37 -2.14
CA ASN A 87 14.50 4.64 -2.23
C ASN A 87 15.32 3.64 -1.37
N GLU A 88 15.99 2.70 -2.04
CA GLU A 88 16.85 1.68 -1.39
C GLU A 88 18.17 2.25 -0.87
N SER A 89 18.58 3.44 -1.35
CA SER A 89 19.83 4.11 -1.00
C SER A 89 19.89 4.61 0.45
N VAL A 90 18.83 4.42 1.22
CA VAL A 90 18.87 4.60 2.67
C VAL A 90 19.53 3.34 3.25
N GLN A 91 20.85 3.26 3.10
CA GLN A 91 21.74 2.32 3.80
C GLN A 91 21.93 2.71 5.28
N SER A 92 20.88 3.23 5.93
CA SER A 92 20.92 3.46 7.37
C SER A 92 20.28 2.25 8.05
N ASP A 93 20.98 1.67 9.03
CA ASP A 93 20.43 0.67 9.96
C ASP A 93 19.18 1.17 10.70
N ASP A 94 18.91 2.47 10.65
CA ASP A 94 17.70 3.09 11.16
C ASP A 94 16.46 2.77 10.29
N LEU A 95 15.73 1.73 10.68
CA LEU A 95 14.41 1.39 10.14
C LEU A 95 13.44 2.60 10.12
N GLN A 96 13.51 3.45 11.16
CA GLN A 96 12.74 4.69 11.26
C GLN A 96 13.13 5.72 10.17
N LYS A 97 14.41 5.80 9.78
CA LYS A 97 14.80 6.67 8.65
C LYS A 97 14.39 6.06 7.32
N ALA A 98 14.44 4.73 7.17
CA ALA A 98 14.11 4.03 5.93
C ALA A 98 12.60 4.02 5.62
N LEU A 99 11.75 3.77 6.63
CA LEU A 99 10.32 3.58 6.49
C LEU A 99 9.47 4.68 7.14
N GLY A 100 10.03 5.40 8.12
CA GLY A 100 9.35 6.50 8.81
C GLY A 100 8.00 6.08 9.36
N PHE A 101 6.94 6.72 8.84
CA PHE A 101 5.56 6.48 9.23
C PHE A 101 5.13 5.00 9.16
N LEU A 102 5.70 4.23 8.24
CA LEU A 102 5.35 2.82 8.03
C LEU A 102 5.90 1.88 9.10
N ALA A 103 6.92 2.28 9.86
CA ALA A 103 7.54 1.47 10.91
C ALA A 103 6.77 1.52 12.25
N ASN A 104 5.59 2.14 12.28
CA ASN A 104 4.75 2.19 13.48
C ASN A 104 3.73 1.04 13.45
N PRO A 105 3.84 0.04 14.34
CA PRO A 105 2.98 -1.14 14.32
C PRO A 105 1.51 -0.82 14.61
N LYS A 106 1.21 0.23 15.38
CA LYS A 106 -0.18 0.66 15.63
C LYS A 106 -0.82 1.18 14.35
N ARG A 107 -0.08 1.97 13.58
CA ARG A 107 -0.55 2.50 12.28
C ARG A 107 -0.72 1.39 11.26
N PHE A 108 0.22 0.44 11.23
CA PHE A 108 0.09 -0.77 10.42
C PHE A 108 -1.22 -1.51 10.72
N ASN A 109 -1.47 -1.82 12.01
CA ASN A 109 -2.68 -2.53 12.43
C ASN A 109 -3.96 -1.80 12.05
N VAL A 110 -4.01 -0.48 12.24
CA VAL A 110 -5.17 0.32 11.79
C VAL A 110 -5.33 0.16 10.29
N ALA A 111 -4.30 0.41 9.48
CA ALA A 111 -4.37 0.34 8.02
C ALA A 111 -4.86 -1.01 7.50
N ILE A 112 -4.33 -2.13 7.99
CA ILE A 112 -4.67 -3.48 7.50
C ILE A 112 -6.03 -3.98 7.98
N THR A 113 -6.64 -3.35 8.99
CA THR A 113 -7.96 -3.72 9.54
C THR A 113 -9.09 -2.80 9.08
N ARG A 114 -8.80 -1.78 8.25
CA ARG A 114 -9.84 -0.93 7.64
C ARG A 114 -10.68 -1.62 6.54
N PRO A 115 -10.16 -2.57 5.73
CA PRO A 115 -10.94 -3.18 4.66
C PRO A 115 -11.86 -4.29 5.17
N LYS A 116 -13.10 -4.32 4.65
CA LYS A 116 -14.08 -5.39 4.94
C LYS A 116 -13.93 -6.59 3.99
N ALA A 117 -13.50 -6.36 2.75
CA ALA A 117 -13.42 -7.40 1.73
C ALA A 117 -12.07 -7.46 1.00
N LEU A 118 -11.44 -6.32 0.70
CA LEU A 118 -10.20 -6.30 -0.10
C LEU A 118 -9.21 -5.25 0.39
N LEU A 119 -7.96 -5.68 0.60
CA LEU A 119 -6.80 -4.84 0.82
C LEU A 119 -5.87 -4.91 -0.39
N LEU A 120 -5.61 -3.77 -1.04
CA LEU A 120 -4.59 -3.64 -2.08
C LEU A 120 -3.44 -2.79 -1.56
N ILE A 121 -2.20 -3.27 -1.65
CA ILE A 121 -1.01 -2.54 -1.20
C ILE A 121 -0.13 -2.25 -2.40
N VAL A 122 0.21 -0.99 -2.59
CA VAL A 122 1.11 -0.50 -3.65
C VAL A 122 2.38 0.04 -3.00
N GLY A 123 3.52 -0.58 -3.26
CA GLY A 123 4.78 -0.22 -2.61
C GLY A 123 5.99 -1.00 -3.11
N ASN A 124 7.17 -0.61 -2.62
CA ASN A 124 8.42 -1.32 -2.93
C ASN A 124 8.68 -2.44 -1.89
N PRO A 125 8.58 -3.72 -2.26
CA PRO A 125 8.76 -4.84 -1.34
C PRO A 125 10.19 -4.95 -0.79
N HIS A 126 11.22 -4.51 -1.53
CA HIS A 126 12.62 -4.56 -1.08
C HIS A 126 12.91 -3.63 0.11
N ILE A 127 12.05 -2.62 0.32
CA ILE A 127 12.13 -1.72 1.47
C ILE A 127 11.17 -2.16 2.56
N LEU A 128 9.93 -2.53 2.20
CA LEU A 128 8.90 -2.94 3.15
C LEU A 128 9.31 -4.18 3.96
N ILE A 129 10.05 -5.11 3.34
CA ILE A 129 10.52 -6.33 4.02
C ILE A 129 11.47 -6.08 5.20
N ARG A 130 12.00 -4.87 5.34
CA ARG A 130 12.84 -4.48 6.48
C ARG A 130 12.01 -4.30 7.75
N ASP A 131 10.72 -4.01 7.64
CA ASP A 131 9.80 -3.94 8.78
C ASP A 131 9.21 -5.33 9.09
N PRO A 132 9.21 -5.78 10.36
CA PRO A 132 8.70 -7.11 10.72
C PRO A 132 7.22 -7.34 10.37
N CYS A 133 6.37 -6.32 10.53
CA CYS A 133 4.93 -6.45 10.25
C CYS A 133 4.68 -6.56 8.74
N PHE A 134 5.30 -5.67 7.95
CA PHE A 134 5.22 -5.77 6.49
C PHE A 134 5.89 -7.02 5.94
N ARG A 135 6.99 -7.49 6.53
CA ARG A 135 7.62 -8.76 6.15
C ARG A 135 6.64 -9.92 6.30
N ALA A 136 6.01 -10.05 7.47
CA ALA A 136 5.05 -11.12 7.71
C ALA A 136 3.87 -11.05 6.73
N LEU A 137 3.35 -9.85 6.47
CA LEU A 137 2.28 -9.63 5.50
C LEU A 137 2.71 -10.00 4.06
N LEU A 138 3.90 -9.57 3.64
CA LEU A 138 4.45 -9.90 2.31
C LEU A 138 4.66 -11.41 2.14
N GLN A 139 5.19 -12.09 3.15
CA GLN A 139 5.32 -13.55 3.15
C GLN A 139 3.96 -14.23 3.00
N TYR A 140 2.96 -13.79 3.77
CA TYR A 140 1.60 -14.30 3.65
C TYR A 140 1.02 -14.08 2.25
N CYS A 141 1.14 -12.87 1.69
CA CYS A 141 0.67 -12.57 0.33
C CYS A 141 1.39 -13.42 -0.72
N PHE A 142 2.71 -13.62 -0.58
CA PHE A 142 3.51 -14.38 -1.52
C PHE A 142 3.11 -15.87 -1.53
N ILE A 143 3.02 -16.50 -0.35
CA ILE A 143 2.63 -17.91 -0.20
C ILE A 143 1.21 -18.18 -0.73
N ASN A 144 0.32 -17.19 -0.64
CA ASN A 144 -1.06 -17.31 -1.13
C ASN A 144 -1.25 -16.84 -2.58
N GLY A 145 -0.17 -16.60 -3.34
CA GLY A 145 -0.26 -16.18 -4.75
C GLY A 145 -0.87 -14.78 -4.97
N ALA A 146 -0.87 -13.93 -3.93
CA ALA A 146 -1.41 -12.57 -3.94
C ALA A 146 -0.34 -11.49 -4.11
N TYR A 147 0.90 -11.87 -4.44
CA TYR A 147 1.99 -10.96 -4.75
C TYR A 147 2.13 -10.78 -6.27
N LEU A 148 2.16 -9.53 -6.73
CA LEU A 148 2.24 -9.17 -8.15
C LEU A 148 3.22 -8.01 -8.36
N GLY A 149 3.80 -7.92 -9.56
CA GLY A 149 4.62 -6.78 -9.98
C GLY A 149 6.09 -7.16 -10.19
N CYS A 150 6.99 -6.53 -9.43
CA CYS A 150 8.43 -6.75 -9.54
C CYS A 150 8.86 -8.12 -8.99
N ASP A 151 10.13 -8.49 -9.22
CA ASP A 151 10.70 -9.70 -8.64
C ASP A 151 10.69 -9.66 -7.09
N PRO A 152 10.37 -10.77 -6.42
CA PRO A 152 10.36 -10.82 -4.96
C PRO A 152 11.78 -10.66 -4.38
N PRO A 153 11.92 -9.96 -3.24
CA PRO A 153 13.15 -9.97 -2.45
C PRO A 153 13.64 -11.41 -2.18
N PRO A 154 14.96 -11.67 -2.18
CA PRO A 154 15.50 -13.02 -1.98
C PRO A 154 14.92 -13.73 -0.74
N SER A 155 14.80 -13.03 0.39
CA SER A 155 14.26 -13.60 1.63
C SER A 155 12.79 -14.00 1.59
N LEU A 156 11.99 -13.51 0.62
CA LEU A 156 10.63 -14.04 0.40
C LEU A 156 10.65 -15.36 -0.37
N ARG A 157 11.58 -15.52 -1.32
CA ARG A 157 11.70 -16.75 -2.12
C ARG A 157 12.08 -17.94 -1.25
N ASP A 158 12.99 -17.74 -0.31
CA ASP A 158 13.39 -18.77 0.65
C ASP A 158 12.22 -19.25 1.52
N SER A 159 11.24 -18.37 1.78
CA SER A 159 10.06 -18.71 2.58
C SER A 159 9.09 -19.65 1.84
N GLN A 160 9.08 -19.63 0.51
CA GLN A 160 8.23 -20.51 -0.30
C GLN A 160 8.76 -21.94 -0.33
N ILE A 161 10.08 -22.11 -0.41
CA ILE A 161 10.73 -23.43 -0.38
C ILE A 161 10.38 -24.17 0.92
N VAL A 162 10.48 -23.47 2.06
CA VAL A 162 10.14 -24.05 3.38
C VAL A 162 8.64 -24.39 3.50
N ALA A 163 7.76 -23.53 2.94
CA ALA A 163 6.31 -23.77 2.98
C ALA A 163 5.87 -24.94 2.08
N GLU A 164 6.55 -25.14 0.94
CA GLU A 164 6.32 -26.28 0.04
C GLU A 164 6.88 -27.58 0.62
N GLU A 165 8.06 -27.55 1.26
CA GLU A 165 8.63 -28.70 1.97
C GLU A 165 7.74 -29.17 3.14
N GLN A 166 7.15 -28.24 3.91
CA GLN A 166 6.23 -28.57 5.01
C GLN A 166 4.86 -29.08 4.56
N ARG A 167 4.43 -28.82 3.32
CA ARG A 167 3.18 -29.37 2.76
C ARG A 167 3.35 -30.76 2.17
N THR A 168 4.60 -31.18 1.92
CA THR A 168 4.93 -32.44 1.27
C THR A 168 5.41 -33.51 2.28
N ALA A 169 5.56 -33.12 3.56
CA ALA A 169 5.89 -33.99 4.70
C ALA A 169 4.65 -34.31 5.54
#